data_AF-A0A7G9G478-F1
#
_entry.id   AF-A0A7G9G478-F1
#
_cell.length_a   1.000
_cell.length_b   1.000
_cell.length_c   1.000
_cell.angle_alpha   90.00
_cell.angle_beta   90.00
_cell.angle_gamma   90.00
#
_symmetry.space_group_name_H-M   'P 1'
#
loop_
_entity.id
_entity.type
_entity.pdbx_description
1 polymer ?
#
loop_
_entity_poly.entity_id
_entity_poly.type
_entity_poly.pdbx_seq_one_letter_code
_entity_poly.pdbx_strand_id
1 'polypeptide(L)'
;MKKKRGIIIALVCVIIAAAAGSLCLLIYMNKEKKTGYEKWMEAGKKDLAEGNYEEAISSFKQAIEMEPEYTDAYIGFADASLGADFSYWKEAVRTICDGIQRTNNSVLVKKALEIGQKRSDETEKREVLDMVKTVYPELPEKTIEDYWNDEKQETAEENGESTVDETKENSEQETGNVTGAGNLAGNINNGGYVVENETYVVYSYENALWRMNQDGSGRVKLFDGSCSSLNLWENQIYFLAEEEKTGEYDRPYKTRTPYRVGLDGDGLTAIGVPADEGNAVMSFSDYYMDEYTAGAGYRGFTVYDGYLYYIGRNGREGTYTCANLNSNGDQTATVTYHDNASLYRMDLDGGNVMELAENLGNASPQMCISDGKLYYTVSYYNCFFGPYNFTKFYRASLDGTMAEELPVHRENNAPFTSDYGSYTEYVLGIQVSDGKLYLSCGDSEGEFPDSRFHVYDASKETFGDKLLEERSWVGTVASDGKLYAATGGRVWGENGAPLTNRAMAVCGVNGQAEKLLKVFDEAAYGGDSYFNEIFYEINVTEDWVYYRMKSGQNSLKKQELGRISKDGTKQEFLYGN
;
A
#
# COMPACT_ATOMS: atom_id res chain seq x y z
N MET A 1 -23.94 -68.23 23.96
CA MET A 1 -23.83 -66.85 23.45
C MET A 1 -22.74 -66.00 24.12
N LYS A 2 -22.51 -66.09 25.44
CA LYS A 2 -21.50 -65.28 26.16
C LYS A 2 -20.03 -65.51 25.70
N LYS A 3 -19.60 -66.76 25.45
CA LYS A 3 -18.24 -67.06 24.95
C LYS A 3 -17.92 -66.46 23.57
N LYS A 4 -18.89 -66.42 22.64
CA LYS A 4 -18.70 -65.82 21.30
C LYS A 4 -18.54 -64.29 21.36
N ARG A 5 -19.23 -63.61 22.27
CA ARG A 5 -19.09 -62.15 22.47
C ARG A 5 -17.72 -61.78 23.04
N GLY A 6 -17.18 -62.57 23.98
CA GLY A 6 -15.84 -62.34 24.52
C GLY A 6 -14.74 -62.46 23.46
N ILE A 7 -14.86 -63.44 22.55
CA ILE A 7 -13.90 -63.63 21.45
C ILE A 7 -13.98 -62.47 20.44
N ILE A 8 -15.18 -61.99 20.11
CA ILE A 8 -15.35 -60.86 19.20
C ILE A 8 -14.77 -59.57 19.79
N ILE A 9 -15.00 -59.29 21.08
CA ILE A 9 -14.43 -58.11 21.75
C ILE A 9 -12.89 -58.19 21.77
N ALA A 10 -12.32 -59.36 22.08
CA ALA A 10 -10.87 -59.54 22.05
C ALA A 10 -10.27 -59.31 20.65
N LEU A 11 -10.92 -59.82 19.60
CA LEU A 11 -10.50 -59.57 18.20
C LEU A 11 -10.56 -58.09 17.81
N VAL A 12 -11.61 -57.38 18.21
CA VAL A 12 -11.74 -55.94 17.95
C VAL A 12 -10.65 -55.15 18.68
N CYS A 13 -10.34 -55.48 19.94
CA CYS A 13 -9.26 -54.84 20.68
C CYS A 13 -7.88 -55.07 20.03
N VAL A 14 -7.62 -56.27 19.50
CA VAL A 14 -6.37 -56.58 18.79
C VAL A 14 -6.26 -55.78 17.48
N ILE A 15 -7.36 -55.65 16.74
CA ILE A 15 -7.39 -54.85 15.50
C ILE A 15 -7.18 -53.36 15.80
N ILE A 16 -7.82 -52.83 16.84
CA ILE A 16 -7.63 -51.42 17.25
C ILE A 16 -6.19 -51.19 17.71
N ALA A 17 -5.59 -52.10 18.49
CA ALA A 17 -4.20 -51.99 18.92
C ALA A 17 -3.22 -52.06 17.73
N ALA A 18 -3.47 -52.92 16.75
CA ALA A 18 -2.66 -53.01 15.53
C ALA A 18 -2.80 -51.75 14.65
N ALA A 19 -4.02 -51.19 14.53
CA ALA A 19 -4.26 -49.96 13.80
C ALA A 19 -3.60 -48.75 14.48
N ALA A 20 -3.69 -48.65 15.81
CA ALA A 20 -3.02 -47.60 16.59
C ALA A 20 -1.49 -47.71 16.49
N GLY A 21 -0.94 -48.93 16.56
CA GLY A 21 0.51 -49.16 16.38
C GLY A 21 0.99 -48.76 14.98
N SER A 22 0.20 -49.06 13.94
CA SER A 22 0.51 -48.68 12.56
C SER A 22 0.44 -47.16 12.34
N LEU A 23 -0.53 -46.48 12.97
CA LEU A 23 -0.64 -45.02 12.93
C LEU A 23 0.51 -44.33 13.67
N CYS A 24 0.91 -44.85 14.83
CA CYS A 24 2.07 -44.35 15.57
C CYS A 24 3.38 -44.54 14.78
N LEU A 25 3.54 -45.66 14.08
CA LEU A 25 4.69 -45.89 13.19
C LEU A 25 4.70 -44.92 12.01
N LEU A 26 3.54 -44.65 11.40
CA LEU A 26 3.41 -43.65 10.34
C LEU A 26 3.75 -42.24 10.83
N ILE A 27 3.25 -41.85 12.01
CA ILE A 27 3.55 -40.54 12.62
C ILE A 27 5.04 -40.43 12.96
N TYR A 28 5.65 -41.49 13.48
CA TYR A 28 7.07 -41.53 13.81
C TYR A 28 7.96 -41.42 12.55
N MET A 29 7.66 -42.20 11.51
CA MET A 29 8.38 -42.13 10.23
C MET A 29 8.21 -40.77 9.53
N ASN A 30 7.03 -40.14 9.67
CA ASN A 30 6.78 -38.80 9.10
C ASN A 30 7.51 -37.68 9.89
N LYS A 31 7.76 -37.88 11.20
CA LYS A 31 8.50 -36.95 12.06
C LYS A 31 10.01 -36.98 11.79
N GLU A 32 10.59 -38.14 11.48
CA GLU A 32 11.99 -38.24 11.04
C GLU A 32 12.20 -37.63 9.63
N LYS A 33 11.24 -37.78 8.71
CA LYS A 33 11.30 -37.09 7.40
C LYS A 33 11.21 -35.57 7.51
N LYS A 34 10.32 -35.05 8.36
CA LYS A 34 10.15 -33.59 8.54
C LYS A 34 11.36 -32.88 9.14
N THR A 35 12.18 -33.56 9.94
CA THR A 35 13.29 -32.92 10.67
C THR A 35 14.62 -32.92 9.92
N GLY A 36 14.73 -33.67 8.83
CA GLY A 36 15.99 -33.90 8.13
C GLY A 36 16.41 -32.76 7.19
N TYR A 37 15.51 -32.34 6.30
CA TYR A 37 15.82 -31.31 5.30
C TYR A 37 15.88 -29.90 5.92
N GLU A 38 15.07 -29.62 6.96
CA GLU A 38 15.04 -28.33 7.67
C GLU A 38 16.44 -27.96 8.20
N LYS A 39 17.15 -28.93 8.78
CA LYS A 39 18.53 -28.73 9.24
C LYS A 39 19.48 -28.31 8.10
N TRP A 40 19.34 -28.94 6.94
CA TRP A 40 20.12 -28.59 5.76
C TRP A 40 19.70 -27.24 5.16
N MET A 41 18.43 -26.88 5.26
CA MET A 41 17.94 -25.56 4.88
C MET A 41 18.48 -24.45 5.79
N GLU A 42 18.50 -24.68 7.10
CA GLU A 42 19.08 -23.74 8.06
C GLU A 42 20.60 -23.58 7.85
N ALA A 43 21.32 -24.70 7.66
CA ALA A 43 22.73 -24.67 7.32
C ALA A 43 22.99 -23.90 6.01
N GLY A 44 22.23 -24.21 4.95
CA GLY A 44 22.36 -23.55 3.65
C GLY A 44 22.08 -22.05 3.70
N LYS A 45 21.03 -21.63 4.41
CA LYS A 45 20.71 -20.20 4.61
C LYS A 45 21.79 -19.47 5.40
N LYS A 46 22.32 -20.11 6.44
CA LYS A 46 23.41 -19.56 7.24
C LYS A 46 24.68 -19.39 6.41
N ASP A 47 25.09 -20.44 5.71
CA ASP A 47 26.29 -20.43 4.88
C ASP A 47 26.16 -19.41 3.73
N LEU A 48 24.96 -19.27 3.15
CA LEU A 48 24.67 -18.26 2.13
C LEU A 48 24.81 -16.84 2.69
N ALA A 49 24.31 -16.58 3.90
CA ALA A 49 24.43 -15.27 4.55
C ALA A 49 25.88 -14.93 4.96
N GLU A 50 26.68 -15.96 5.27
CA GLU A 50 28.11 -15.81 5.58
C GLU A 50 29.00 -15.73 4.32
N GLY A 51 28.42 -15.91 3.11
CA GLY A 51 29.15 -15.93 1.85
C GLY A 51 29.90 -17.24 1.57
N ASN A 52 29.64 -18.29 2.34
CA ASN A 52 30.19 -19.65 2.18
C ASN A 52 29.39 -20.39 1.11
N TYR A 53 29.53 -19.97 -0.15
CA TYR A 53 28.62 -20.39 -1.21
C TYR A 53 28.69 -21.89 -1.54
N GLU A 54 29.87 -22.53 -1.49
CA GLU A 54 30.02 -23.96 -1.79
C GLU A 54 29.36 -24.85 -0.73
N GLU A 55 29.51 -24.48 0.55
CA GLU A 55 28.85 -25.13 1.68
C GLU A 55 27.33 -24.94 1.62
N ALA A 56 26.87 -23.73 1.23
CA ALA A 56 25.45 -23.45 1.02
C ALA A 56 24.87 -24.30 -0.13
N ILE A 57 25.55 -24.38 -1.27
CA ILE A 57 25.20 -25.23 -2.42
C ILE A 57 25.07 -26.70 -1.99
N SER A 58 26.04 -27.21 -1.22
CA SER A 58 26.01 -28.58 -0.70
C SER A 58 24.80 -28.81 0.23
N SER A 59 24.52 -27.86 1.12
CA SER A 59 23.41 -27.95 2.07
C SER A 59 22.05 -27.90 1.37
N PHE A 60 21.87 -27.00 0.40
CA PHE A 60 20.62 -26.96 -0.39
C PHE A 60 20.45 -28.21 -1.26
N LYS A 61 21.53 -28.79 -1.81
CA LYS A 61 21.48 -30.10 -2.51
C LYS A 61 20.97 -31.21 -1.59
N GLN A 62 21.45 -31.28 -0.35
CA GLN A 62 20.95 -32.26 0.63
C GLN A 62 19.48 -32.02 0.98
N ALA A 63 19.05 -30.75 1.12
CA ALA A 63 17.65 -30.42 1.34
C ALA A 63 16.75 -30.88 0.17
N ILE A 64 17.18 -30.65 -1.08
CA ILE A 64 16.46 -31.09 -2.30
C ILE A 64 16.39 -32.62 -2.40
N GLU A 65 17.45 -33.35 -2.03
CA GLU A 65 17.45 -34.82 -2.03
C GLU A 65 16.49 -35.39 -0.99
N MET A 66 16.38 -34.73 0.17
CA MET A 66 15.53 -35.19 1.27
C MET A 66 14.06 -34.81 1.09
N GLU A 67 13.79 -33.60 0.59
CA GLU A 67 12.45 -33.12 0.25
C GLU A 67 12.42 -32.52 -1.16
N PRO A 68 12.22 -33.36 -2.19
CA PRO A 68 12.17 -32.96 -3.60
C PRO A 68 11.11 -31.92 -3.96
N GLU A 69 10.07 -31.76 -3.15
CA GLU A 69 8.99 -30.80 -3.42
C GLU A 69 9.17 -29.45 -2.68
N TYR A 70 10.25 -29.29 -1.92
CA TYR A 70 10.48 -28.07 -1.16
C TYR A 70 11.09 -26.95 -2.01
N THR A 71 10.21 -26.07 -2.51
CA THR A 71 10.52 -24.94 -3.40
C THR A 71 11.70 -24.08 -2.95
N ASP A 72 11.76 -23.71 -1.66
CA ASP A 72 12.79 -22.80 -1.13
C ASP A 72 14.20 -23.36 -1.26
N ALA A 73 14.37 -24.69 -1.26
CA ALA A 73 15.69 -25.31 -1.41
C ALA A 73 16.26 -25.08 -2.81
N TYR A 74 15.41 -25.07 -3.84
CA TYR A 74 15.81 -24.78 -5.22
C TYR A 74 16.18 -23.29 -5.40
N ILE A 75 15.46 -22.39 -4.73
CA ILE A 75 15.77 -20.95 -4.75
C ILE A 75 17.10 -20.69 -4.03
N GLY A 76 17.26 -21.25 -2.82
CA GLY A 76 18.49 -21.13 -2.05
C GLY A 76 19.71 -21.69 -2.80
N PHE A 77 19.56 -22.83 -3.48
CA PHE A 77 20.59 -23.39 -4.34
C PHE A 77 21.00 -22.43 -5.47
N ALA A 78 20.02 -21.82 -6.15
CA ALA A 78 20.28 -20.89 -7.24
C ALA A 78 20.98 -19.62 -6.76
N ASP A 79 20.56 -19.07 -5.62
CA ASP A 79 21.18 -17.88 -5.02
C ASP A 79 22.61 -18.16 -4.56
N ALA A 80 22.85 -19.32 -3.95
CA ALA A 80 24.19 -19.75 -3.58
C ALA A 80 25.10 -19.98 -4.81
N SER A 81 24.57 -20.59 -5.87
CA SER A 81 25.32 -20.84 -7.12
C SER A 81 25.74 -19.52 -7.79
N LEU A 82 24.82 -18.55 -7.86
CA LEU A 82 25.12 -17.24 -8.45
C LEU A 82 26.02 -16.38 -7.57
N GLY A 83 25.96 -16.57 -6.25
CA GLY A 83 26.88 -15.97 -5.29
C GLY A 83 28.30 -16.53 -5.38
N ALA A 84 28.45 -17.84 -5.61
CA ALA A 84 29.75 -18.49 -5.83
C ALA A 84 30.43 -17.97 -7.09
N ASP A 85 29.72 -18.03 -8.22
CA ASP A 85 30.17 -17.51 -9.50
C ASP A 85 28.95 -17.29 -10.41
N PHE A 86 28.85 -16.08 -10.98
CA PHE A 86 27.76 -15.72 -11.87
C PHE A 86 27.69 -16.58 -13.15
N SER A 87 28.78 -17.28 -13.50
CA SER A 87 28.85 -18.25 -14.60
C SER A 87 28.13 -19.57 -14.32
N TYR A 88 27.78 -19.88 -13.06
CA TYR A 88 27.00 -21.06 -12.68
C TYR A 88 25.49 -20.93 -12.93
N TRP A 89 25.05 -19.87 -13.61
CA TRP A 89 23.65 -19.64 -13.93
C TRP A 89 22.98 -20.81 -14.67
N LYS A 90 23.73 -21.56 -15.49
CA LYS A 90 23.21 -22.75 -16.18
C LYS A 90 22.86 -23.88 -15.22
N GLU A 91 23.69 -24.10 -14.20
CA GLU A 91 23.40 -25.11 -13.17
C GLU A 91 22.20 -24.66 -12.32
N ALA A 92 22.19 -23.38 -11.91
CA ALA A 92 21.07 -22.80 -11.16
C ALA A 92 19.73 -22.95 -11.89
N VAL A 93 19.66 -22.58 -13.18
CA VAL A 93 18.42 -22.68 -13.97
C VAL A 93 18.02 -24.13 -14.20
N ARG A 94 18.97 -25.06 -14.43
CA ARG A 94 18.66 -26.50 -14.56
C ARG A 94 18.06 -27.06 -13.28
N THR A 95 18.64 -26.75 -12.12
CA THR A 95 18.13 -27.20 -10.84
C THR A 95 16.75 -26.59 -10.54
N ILE A 96 16.52 -25.33 -10.89
CA ILE A 96 15.18 -24.72 -10.82
C ILE A 96 14.21 -25.46 -11.75
N CYS A 97 14.59 -25.80 -12.99
CA CYS A 97 13.74 -26.57 -13.91
C CYS A 97 13.38 -27.96 -13.36
N ASP A 98 14.31 -28.64 -12.69
CA ASP A 98 14.01 -29.90 -11.98
C ASP A 98 12.96 -29.69 -10.89
N GLY A 99 13.06 -28.58 -10.13
CA GLY A 99 12.07 -28.19 -9.14
C GLY A 99 10.70 -27.88 -9.75
N ILE A 100 10.67 -27.19 -10.90
CA ILE A 100 9.43 -26.89 -11.65
C ILE A 100 8.74 -28.19 -12.07
N GLN A 101 9.47 -29.15 -12.63
CA GLN A 101 8.90 -30.45 -13.05
C GLN A 101 8.28 -31.22 -11.88
N ARG A 102 8.86 -31.11 -10.69
CA ARG A 102 8.43 -31.85 -9.49
C ARG A 102 7.25 -31.19 -8.78
N THR A 103 7.17 -29.87 -8.81
CA THR A 103 6.23 -29.09 -7.97
C THR A 103 5.15 -28.36 -8.75
N ASN A 104 5.34 -28.18 -10.06
CA ASN A 104 4.52 -27.30 -10.91
C ASN A 104 4.34 -25.88 -10.31
N ASN A 105 5.39 -25.37 -9.66
CA ASN A 105 5.33 -24.13 -8.89
C ASN A 105 5.79 -22.92 -9.72
N SER A 106 4.89 -21.96 -9.93
CA SER A 106 5.13 -20.74 -10.72
C SER A 106 6.18 -19.80 -10.13
N VAL A 107 6.47 -19.88 -8.82
CA VAL A 107 7.54 -19.09 -8.17
C VAL A 107 8.91 -19.49 -8.70
N LEU A 108 9.14 -20.79 -8.96
CA LEU A 108 10.37 -21.28 -9.57
C LEU A 108 10.49 -20.82 -11.02
N VAL A 109 9.37 -20.78 -11.75
CA VAL A 109 9.30 -20.23 -13.11
C VAL A 109 9.75 -18.76 -13.10
N LYS A 110 9.21 -17.95 -12.18
CA LYS A 110 9.60 -16.55 -12.01
C LYS A 110 11.10 -16.40 -11.70
N LYS A 111 11.61 -17.17 -10.73
CA LYS A 111 13.04 -17.16 -10.36
C LYS A 111 13.97 -17.49 -11.54
N ALA A 112 13.66 -18.51 -12.35
CA ALA A 112 14.47 -18.86 -13.51
C ALA A 112 14.54 -17.71 -14.53
N LEU A 113 13.42 -17.01 -14.73
CA LEU A 113 13.31 -15.95 -15.73
C LEU A 113 13.97 -14.65 -15.24
N GLU A 114 13.97 -14.37 -13.94
CA GLU A 114 14.79 -13.31 -13.32
C GLU A 114 16.30 -13.57 -13.51
N ILE A 115 16.76 -14.82 -13.45
CA ILE A 115 18.16 -15.18 -13.75
C ILE A 115 18.48 -14.87 -15.20
N GLY A 116 17.53 -15.12 -16.12
CA GLY A 116 17.58 -14.70 -17.51
C GLY A 116 17.72 -13.19 -17.67
N GLN A 117 16.94 -12.39 -16.92
CA GLN A 117 16.96 -10.92 -16.99
C GLN A 117 18.32 -10.31 -16.74
N LYS A 118 19.01 -10.89 -15.77
CA LYS A 118 20.31 -10.41 -15.32
C LYS A 118 21.43 -10.81 -16.29
N ARG A 119 21.17 -11.61 -17.33
CA ARG A 119 22.16 -11.94 -18.36
C ARG A 119 22.39 -10.74 -19.27
N SER A 120 23.65 -10.47 -19.56
CA SER A 120 24.04 -9.40 -20.49
C SER A 120 24.01 -9.85 -21.96
N ASP A 121 24.03 -11.16 -22.22
CA ASP A 121 24.05 -11.75 -23.56
C ASP A 121 22.65 -12.26 -23.97
N GLU A 122 22.17 -11.84 -25.14
CA GLU A 122 20.85 -12.21 -25.68
C GLU A 122 20.71 -13.70 -26.01
N THR A 123 21.81 -14.39 -26.31
CA THR A 123 21.83 -15.84 -26.53
C THR A 123 21.60 -16.56 -25.21
N GLU A 124 22.21 -16.09 -24.12
CA GLU A 124 22.00 -16.64 -22.78
C GLU A 124 20.56 -16.41 -22.29
N LYS A 125 19.98 -15.23 -22.55
CA LYS A 125 18.57 -14.94 -22.26
C LYS A 125 17.61 -15.92 -22.97
N ARG A 126 17.87 -16.20 -24.26
CA ARG A 126 17.11 -17.18 -25.04
C ARG A 126 17.30 -18.61 -24.53
N GLU A 127 18.52 -18.98 -24.16
CA GLU A 127 18.82 -20.30 -23.61
C GLU A 127 18.07 -20.54 -22.29
N VAL A 128 17.97 -19.53 -21.42
CA VAL A 128 17.12 -19.58 -20.20
C VAL A 128 15.65 -19.79 -20.57
N LEU A 129 15.12 -19.01 -21.51
CA LEU A 129 13.72 -19.11 -21.92
C LEU A 129 13.38 -20.50 -22.49
N ASP A 130 14.28 -21.07 -23.30
CA ASP A 130 14.10 -22.41 -23.87
C ASP A 130 14.13 -23.51 -22.80
N MET A 131 15.04 -23.41 -21.82
CA MET A 131 15.10 -24.36 -20.69
C MET A 131 13.81 -24.34 -19.86
N VAL A 132 13.22 -23.16 -19.62
CA VAL A 132 11.98 -23.03 -18.84
C VAL A 132 10.77 -23.52 -19.63
N LYS A 133 10.64 -23.13 -20.91
CA LYS A 133 9.53 -23.57 -21.78
C LYS A 133 9.48 -25.08 -21.98
N THR A 134 10.64 -25.75 -21.92
CA THR A 134 10.71 -27.22 -22.01
C THR A 134 9.98 -27.90 -20.86
N VAL A 135 9.97 -27.28 -19.67
CA VAL A 135 9.39 -27.86 -18.45
C VAL A 135 8.08 -27.21 -18.01
N TYR A 136 7.79 -26.01 -18.52
CA TYR A 136 6.59 -25.23 -18.24
C TYR A 136 6.12 -24.50 -19.52
N PRO A 137 5.42 -25.19 -20.44
CA PRO A 137 5.08 -24.65 -21.77
C PRO A 137 4.06 -23.49 -21.72
N GLU A 138 3.10 -23.56 -20.80
CA GLU A 138 2.05 -22.58 -20.57
C GLU A 138 2.55 -21.52 -19.55
N LEU A 139 3.52 -20.71 -19.98
CA LEU A 139 4.08 -19.65 -19.13
C LEU A 139 2.96 -18.73 -18.60
N PRO A 140 3.01 -18.30 -17.32
CA PRO A 140 1.98 -17.43 -16.74
C PRO A 140 1.82 -16.12 -17.53
N GLU A 141 0.60 -15.58 -17.55
CA GLU A 141 0.26 -14.33 -18.23
C GLU A 141 1.13 -13.17 -17.68
N LYS A 142 1.73 -12.39 -18.60
CA LYS A 142 3.05 -11.70 -18.46
C LYS A 142 3.00 -10.49 -17.50
N THR A 143 4.07 -10.05 -16.82
CA THR A 143 5.43 -9.65 -17.30
C THR A 143 6.62 -10.05 -16.39
N ILE A 144 7.64 -10.71 -16.95
CA ILE A 144 9.06 -10.60 -16.55
C ILE A 144 9.73 -9.74 -17.64
N GLU A 145 9.17 -8.53 -17.73
CA GLU A 145 8.88 -7.71 -18.91
C GLU A 145 9.04 -8.38 -20.28
N ASP A 146 7.94 -9.07 -20.60
CA ASP A 146 7.56 -9.76 -21.82
C ASP A 146 8.54 -10.73 -22.46
N TYR A 147 9.57 -11.06 -21.68
CA TYR A 147 10.66 -11.98 -21.98
C TYR A 147 11.55 -11.50 -23.13
N TRP A 148 12.01 -10.25 -22.98
CA TRP A 148 13.18 -9.64 -23.66
C TRP A 148 12.93 -8.81 -24.94
N ASN A 149 11.83 -8.03 -25.05
CA ASN A 149 11.43 -7.23 -26.23
C ASN A 149 12.55 -6.47 -27.00
N ASP A 150 12.57 -6.62 -28.34
CA ASP A 150 13.31 -5.86 -29.37
C ASP A 150 12.27 -5.36 -30.40
N GLU A 151 11.98 -4.05 -30.51
CA GLU A 151 11.07 -3.49 -31.52
C GLU A 151 11.84 -3.17 -32.82
N LYS A 152 11.42 -3.75 -33.95
CA LYS A 152 11.50 -3.08 -35.27
C LYS A 152 10.29 -3.38 -36.15
N GLN A 153 9.58 -2.32 -36.50
CA GLN A 153 8.66 -2.20 -37.63
C GLN A 153 9.33 -2.52 -38.99
N GLU A 154 8.44 -2.69 -39.98
CA GLU A 154 8.60 -2.79 -41.45
C GLU A 154 8.73 -4.23 -41.97
N THR A 155 7.79 -4.72 -42.80
CA THR A 155 7.31 -4.14 -44.07
C THR A 155 5.79 -4.30 -44.25
N ALA A 156 4.99 -3.24 -44.42
CA ALA A 156 4.66 -2.50 -45.64
C ALA A 156 3.55 -3.14 -46.52
N GLU A 157 2.46 -2.37 -46.70
CA GLU A 157 1.51 -2.31 -47.84
C GLU A 157 0.75 -3.62 -48.20
N GLU A 158 -0.58 -3.68 -48.36
CA GLU A 158 -1.47 -2.86 -49.17
C GLU A 158 -2.92 -3.41 -49.03
N ASN A 159 -3.92 -2.51 -49.15
CA ASN A 159 -5.28 -2.75 -49.67
C ASN A 159 -6.30 -3.67 -48.96
N GLY A 160 -7.45 -3.07 -48.65
CA GLY A 160 -8.74 -3.67 -49.02
C GLY A 160 -9.78 -3.86 -47.92
N GLU A 161 -10.73 -2.93 -47.89
CA GLU A 161 -12.16 -3.14 -47.60
C GLU A 161 -12.61 -3.69 -46.23
N SER A 162 -13.30 -2.81 -45.50
CA SER A 162 -14.71 -2.97 -45.11
C SER A 162 -15.20 -4.42 -44.96
N THR A 163 -15.45 -4.83 -43.73
CA THR A 163 -16.81 -5.18 -43.28
C THR A 163 -16.88 -5.16 -41.75
N VAL A 164 -17.95 -4.55 -41.28
CA VAL A 164 -18.52 -4.68 -39.94
C VAL A 164 -18.77 -6.16 -39.65
N ASP A 165 -18.27 -6.68 -38.53
CA ASP A 165 -19.02 -7.69 -37.80
C ASP A 165 -18.74 -7.61 -36.30
N GLU A 166 -19.84 -7.51 -35.55
CA GLU A 166 -19.90 -7.44 -34.11
C GLU A 166 -19.59 -8.82 -33.53
N THR A 167 -18.55 -8.92 -32.72
CA THR A 167 -18.49 -9.97 -31.69
C THR A 167 -18.06 -9.34 -30.37
N LYS A 168 -19.05 -9.23 -29.47
CA LYS A 168 -18.85 -8.99 -28.05
C LYS A 168 -18.10 -10.19 -27.48
N GLU A 169 -16.88 -9.97 -27.00
CA GLU A 169 -16.30 -10.79 -25.95
C GLU A 169 -15.87 -9.88 -24.81
N ASN A 170 -16.33 -10.25 -23.62
CA ASN A 170 -16.29 -9.48 -22.39
C ASN A 170 -14.84 -9.13 -22.02
N SER A 171 -14.56 -7.84 -21.91
CA SER A 171 -13.42 -7.33 -21.15
C SER A 171 -13.70 -7.58 -19.67
N GLU A 172 -13.07 -8.59 -19.08
CA GLU A 172 -12.85 -8.61 -17.65
C GLU A 172 -11.79 -7.53 -17.37
N GLN A 173 -12.24 -6.39 -16.83
CA GLN A 173 -11.37 -5.36 -16.29
C GLN A 173 -10.63 -5.98 -15.10
N GLU A 174 -9.33 -6.20 -15.24
CA GLU A 174 -8.47 -6.52 -14.10
C GLU A 174 -8.47 -5.36 -13.09
N THR A 175 -8.74 -5.72 -11.85
CA THR A 175 -8.96 -4.88 -10.67
C THR A 175 -7.63 -4.27 -10.20
N GLY A 176 -7.67 -3.01 -9.81
CA GLY A 176 -6.55 -2.12 -9.51
C GLY A 176 -5.96 -2.28 -8.11
N ASN A 177 -5.64 -3.52 -7.72
CA ASN A 177 -4.76 -3.75 -6.59
C ASN A 177 -3.30 -3.58 -7.06
N VAL A 178 -2.61 -2.59 -6.52
CA VAL A 178 -1.15 -2.44 -6.71
C VAL A 178 -0.48 -3.69 -6.13
N THR A 179 0.06 -4.54 -7.01
CA THR A 179 0.78 -5.75 -6.57
C THR A 179 1.90 -5.35 -5.61
N GLY A 180 2.01 -6.09 -4.51
CA GLY A 180 3.02 -5.82 -3.47
C GLY A 180 2.63 -4.76 -2.44
N ALA A 181 1.47 -4.09 -2.52
CA ALA A 181 1.05 -3.14 -1.49
C ALA A 181 0.17 -3.79 -0.41
N GLY A 182 0.37 -3.40 0.86
CA GLY A 182 -0.47 -3.84 1.97
C GLY A 182 -1.80 -3.10 2.11
N ASN A 183 -1.92 -1.94 1.47
CA ASN A 183 -3.16 -1.18 1.30
C ASN A 183 -3.03 -0.19 0.12
N LEU A 184 -4.14 0.34 -0.38
CA LEU A 184 -4.12 1.39 -1.40
C LEU A 184 -3.61 2.72 -0.82
N ALA A 185 -2.82 3.46 -1.60
CA ALA A 185 -2.34 4.79 -1.21
C ALA A 185 -3.49 5.75 -0.86
N GLY A 186 -4.56 5.76 -1.66
CA GLY A 186 -5.75 6.55 -1.38
C GLY A 186 -6.47 6.15 -0.08
N ASN A 187 -6.39 4.88 0.32
CA ASN A 187 -6.92 4.44 1.61
C ASN A 187 -6.07 4.97 2.76
N ILE A 188 -4.74 4.87 2.66
CA ILE A 188 -3.81 5.40 3.66
C ILE A 188 -3.99 6.92 3.83
N ASN A 189 -4.17 7.66 2.73
CA ASN A 189 -4.51 9.09 2.76
C ASN A 189 -5.82 9.36 3.52
N ASN A 190 -6.76 8.41 3.47
CA ASN A 190 -8.04 8.42 4.19
C ASN A 190 -8.00 7.62 5.50
N GLY A 191 -6.85 7.59 6.18
CA GLY A 191 -6.69 6.96 7.49
C GLY A 191 -6.52 5.44 7.49
N GLY A 192 -6.67 4.78 6.34
CA GLY A 192 -6.42 3.36 6.12
C GLY A 192 -7.12 2.46 7.13
N TYR A 193 -8.44 2.59 7.28
CA TYR A 193 -9.17 1.95 8.38
C TYR A 193 -9.74 0.57 8.01
N VAL A 194 -9.55 0.10 6.77
CA VAL A 194 -9.93 -1.26 6.33
C VAL A 194 -8.83 -1.89 5.48
N VAL A 195 -8.64 -3.20 5.65
CA VAL A 195 -7.97 -4.12 4.73
C VAL A 195 -8.76 -5.43 4.67
N GLU A 196 -8.67 -6.17 3.57
CA GLU A 196 -9.35 -7.44 3.43
C GLU A 196 -8.57 -8.45 2.58
N ASN A 197 -8.91 -9.73 2.74
CA ASN A 197 -8.54 -10.80 1.81
C ASN A 197 -9.78 -11.68 1.55
N GLU A 198 -9.58 -12.79 0.84
CA GLU A 198 -10.64 -13.74 0.50
C GLU A 198 -11.42 -14.28 1.72
N THR A 199 -10.81 -14.30 2.90
CA THR A 199 -11.39 -14.86 4.12
C THR A 199 -11.94 -13.80 5.07
N TYR A 200 -11.17 -12.73 5.28
CA TYR A 200 -11.38 -11.79 6.38
C TYR A 200 -11.47 -10.35 5.91
N VAL A 201 -12.29 -9.58 6.62
CA VAL A 201 -12.26 -8.12 6.65
C VAL A 201 -11.69 -7.70 7.99
N VAL A 202 -10.66 -6.86 7.97
CA VAL A 202 -10.04 -6.26 9.16
C VAL A 202 -10.27 -4.76 9.12
N TYR A 203 -10.75 -4.19 10.22
CA TYR A 203 -11.17 -2.80 10.26
C TYR A 203 -10.98 -2.14 11.63
N SER A 204 -10.67 -0.84 11.61
CA SER A 204 -10.58 0.02 12.80
C SER A 204 -11.92 0.72 13.05
N TYR A 205 -12.49 0.51 14.23
CA TYR A 205 -13.78 1.08 14.60
C TYR A 205 -13.99 1.10 16.13
N GLU A 206 -14.58 2.17 16.69
CA GLU A 206 -14.84 2.35 18.14
C GLU A 206 -13.59 2.10 19.03
N ASN A 207 -12.45 2.68 18.67
CA ASN A 207 -11.18 2.52 19.39
C ASN A 207 -10.77 1.05 19.56
N ALA A 208 -10.93 0.24 18.51
CA ALA A 208 -10.45 -1.13 18.48
C ALA A 208 -10.17 -1.57 17.05
N LEU A 209 -9.27 -2.55 16.92
CA LEU A 209 -9.06 -3.30 15.68
C LEU A 209 -9.91 -4.56 15.73
N TRP A 210 -10.72 -4.75 14.69
CA TRP A 210 -11.62 -5.88 14.56
C TRP A 210 -11.30 -6.69 13.32
N ARG A 211 -11.60 -7.98 13.38
CA ARG A 211 -11.66 -8.89 12.24
C ARG A 211 -13.03 -9.54 12.19
N MET A 212 -13.53 -9.81 10.99
CA MET A 212 -14.67 -10.69 10.76
C MET A 212 -14.49 -11.46 9.45
N ASN A 213 -15.29 -12.49 9.24
CA ASN A 213 -15.37 -13.18 7.95
C ASN A 213 -15.99 -12.25 6.90
N GLN A 214 -15.75 -12.51 5.61
CA GLN A 214 -16.34 -11.77 4.50
C GLN A 214 -17.89 -11.72 4.51
N ASP A 215 -18.57 -12.66 5.17
CA ASP A 215 -20.03 -12.66 5.33
C ASP A 215 -20.53 -11.86 6.56
N GLY A 216 -19.62 -11.18 7.27
CA GLY A 216 -19.90 -10.41 8.49
C GLY A 216 -19.94 -11.23 9.78
N SER A 217 -19.82 -12.57 9.70
CA SER A 217 -19.81 -13.47 10.86
C SER A 217 -18.42 -13.54 11.53
N GLY A 218 -18.32 -14.26 12.66
CA GLY A 218 -17.02 -14.60 13.24
C GLY A 218 -16.20 -13.41 13.75
N ARG A 219 -16.87 -12.36 14.24
CA ARG A 219 -16.20 -11.13 14.69
C ARG A 219 -15.29 -11.38 15.89
N VAL A 220 -14.05 -10.91 15.80
CA VAL A 220 -13.02 -11.00 16.84
C VAL A 220 -12.35 -9.63 17.00
N LYS A 221 -12.12 -9.20 18.24
CA LYS A 221 -11.29 -8.02 18.54
C LYS A 221 -9.83 -8.45 18.56
N LEU A 222 -8.99 -7.81 17.75
CA LEU A 222 -7.55 -8.08 17.66
C LEU A 222 -6.72 -7.11 18.53
N PHE A 223 -7.21 -5.89 18.74
CA PHE A 223 -6.55 -4.86 19.55
C PHE A 223 -7.58 -3.96 20.22
N ASP A 224 -7.30 -3.54 21.46
CA ASP A 224 -8.13 -2.63 22.25
C ASP A 224 -7.43 -1.27 22.34
N GLY A 225 -7.83 -0.33 21.50
CA GLY A 225 -7.21 0.99 21.35
C GLY A 225 -7.48 1.61 19.97
N SER A 226 -7.36 2.94 19.89
CA SER A 226 -7.46 3.64 18.60
C SER A 226 -6.35 3.18 17.67
N CYS A 227 -6.67 2.96 16.40
CA CYS A 227 -5.70 2.56 15.39
C CYS A 227 -6.05 3.08 13.99
N SER A 228 -5.03 3.21 13.15
CA SER A 228 -5.11 3.70 11.76
C SER A 228 -4.04 3.05 10.89
N SER A 229 -4.02 3.39 9.60
CA SER A 229 -3.02 2.94 8.62
C SER A 229 -2.85 1.41 8.58
N LEU A 230 -3.98 0.71 8.53
CA LEU A 230 -4.01 -0.74 8.43
C LEU A 230 -3.38 -1.18 7.10
N ASN A 231 -2.51 -2.18 7.18
CA ASN A 231 -1.87 -2.83 6.06
C ASN A 231 -1.94 -4.34 6.29
N LEU A 232 -2.32 -5.09 5.26
CA LEU A 232 -2.32 -6.55 5.28
C LEU A 232 -1.15 -7.05 4.42
N TRP A 233 -0.24 -7.81 5.04
CA TRP A 233 0.83 -8.47 4.32
C TRP A 233 0.94 -9.91 4.78
N GLU A 234 0.77 -10.84 3.83
CA GLU A 234 0.60 -12.27 4.11
C GLU A 234 -0.51 -12.49 5.15
N ASN A 235 -0.18 -13.09 6.31
CA ASN A 235 -1.12 -13.38 7.39
C ASN A 235 -0.97 -12.42 8.59
N GLN A 236 -0.41 -11.24 8.39
CA GLN A 236 -0.14 -10.24 9.43
C GLN A 236 -0.77 -8.90 9.09
N ILE A 237 -1.33 -8.25 10.12
CA ILE A 237 -1.84 -6.89 10.06
C ILE A 237 -0.81 -5.96 10.67
N TYR A 238 -0.38 -4.95 9.92
CA TYR A 238 0.50 -3.87 10.36
C TYR A 238 -0.34 -2.60 10.50
N PHE A 239 -0.20 -1.89 11.61
CA PHE A 239 -1.03 -0.72 11.88
C PHE A 239 -0.36 0.24 12.85
N LEU A 240 -0.88 1.47 12.90
CA LEU A 240 -0.49 2.46 13.89
C LEU A 240 -1.50 2.44 15.03
N ALA A 241 -1.06 2.10 16.24
CA ALA A 241 -1.82 2.37 17.46
C ALA A 241 -1.68 3.85 17.82
N GLU A 242 -2.80 4.49 18.17
CA GLU A 242 -2.86 5.92 18.45
C GLU A 242 -3.24 6.18 19.92
N GLU A 243 -2.47 7.03 20.56
CA GLU A 243 -2.76 7.55 21.90
C GLU A 243 -2.96 9.06 21.83
N GLU A 244 -4.11 9.56 22.27
CA GLU A 244 -4.33 11.00 22.40
C GLU A 244 -3.57 11.55 23.61
N LYS A 245 -2.82 12.63 23.39
CA LYS A 245 -2.07 13.37 24.40
C LYS A 245 -2.57 14.81 24.44
N THR A 246 -2.33 15.48 25.56
CA THR A 246 -2.57 16.92 25.72
C THR A 246 -1.24 17.64 25.59
N GLY A 247 -1.11 18.49 24.56
CA GLY A 247 0.04 19.34 24.33
C GLY A 247 -0.09 20.71 25.01
N GLU A 248 0.82 21.62 24.66
CA GLU A 248 0.75 23.00 25.14
C GLU A 248 -0.57 23.68 24.71
N TYR A 249 -1.05 24.60 25.54
CA TYR A 249 -2.34 25.29 25.38
C TYR A 249 -3.56 24.36 25.30
N ASP A 250 -3.50 23.20 25.97
CA ASP A 250 -4.55 22.17 25.97
C ASP A 250 -4.92 21.66 24.56
N ARG A 251 -4.00 21.81 23.59
CA ARG A 251 -4.22 21.30 22.23
C ARG A 251 -3.94 19.80 22.18
N PRO A 252 -4.91 18.97 21.76
CA PRO A 252 -4.68 17.54 21.64
C PRO A 252 -3.70 17.25 20.50
N TYR A 253 -2.82 16.27 20.71
CA TYR A 253 -1.98 15.67 19.67
C TYR A 253 -2.00 14.15 19.83
N LYS A 254 -1.45 13.40 18.87
CA LYS A 254 -1.42 11.94 18.93
C LYS A 254 0.00 11.42 19.06
N THR A 255 0.22 10.41 19.86
CA THR A 255 1.40 9.55 19.76
C THR A 255 1.02 8.30 18.98
N ARG A 256 1.83 7.93 17.99
CA ARG A 256 1.65 6.76 17.14
C ARG A 256 2.74 5.73 17.38
N THR A 257 2.33 4.48 17.55
CA THR A 257 3.26 3.34 17.69
C THR A 257 2.90 2.29 16.66
N PRO A 258 3.85 1.82 15.82
CA PRO A 258 3.56 0.78 14.86
C PRO A 258 3.50 -0.58 15.57
N TYR A 259 2.47 -1.34 15.24
CA TYR A 259 2.24 -2.69 15.74
C TYR A 259 2.04 -3.65 14.57
N ARG A 260 2.31 -4.92 14.83
CA ARG A 260 1.78 -6.04 14.04
C ARG A 260 0.99 -7.01 14.90
N VAL A 261 0.04 -7.69 14.29
CA VAL A 261 -0.72 -8.80 14.89
C VAL A 261 -1.10 -9.82 13.81
N GLY A 262 -1.09 -11.10 14.16
CA GLY A 262 -1.59 -12.14 13.28
C GLY A 262 -3.09 -12.02 13.05
N LEU A 263 -3.57 -12.53 11.92
CA LEU A 263 -4.99 -12.54 11.61
C LEU A 263 -5.81 -13.22 12.71
N ASP A 264 -5.27 -14.22 13.42
CA ASP A 264 -5.94 -14.91 14.52
C ASP A 264 -5.86 -14.19 15.88
N GLY A 265 -5.26 -12.98 15.90
CA GLY A 265 -5.07 -12.18 17.10
C GLY A 265 -3.85 -12.59 17.94
N ASP A 266 -3.03 -13.51 17.43
CA ASP A 266 -1.79 -13.93 18.05
C ASP A 266 -0.64 -12.98 17.71
N GLY A 267 0.41 -12.97 18.55
CA GLY A 267 1.65 -12.27 18.23
C GLY A 267 1.56 -10.74 18.18
N LEU A 268 0.59 -10.10 18.85
CA LEU A 268 0.52 -8.64 18.97
C LEU A 268 1.85 -8.08 19.50
N THR A 269 2.58 -7.35 18.67
CA THR A 269 3.95 -6.90 18.93
C THR A 269 4.14 -5.47 18.44
N ALA A 270 4.70 -4.61 19.29
CA ALA A 270 5.18 -3.29 18.87
C ALA A 270 6.45 -3.46 18.02
N ILE A 271 6.49 -2.84 16.85
CA ILE A 271 7.57 -2.98 15.85
C ILE A 271 8.23 -1.65 15.52
N GLY A 272 8.21 -0.73 16.46
CA GLY A 272 8.84 0.58 16.33
C GLY A 272 8.66 1.40 17.59
N VAL A 273 9.35 2.53 17.63
CA VAL A 273 9.31 3.44 18.77
C VAL A 273 8.09 4.35 18.68
N PRO A 274 7.38 4.63 19.79
CA PRO A 274 6.33 5.64 19.79
C PRO A 274 6.85 6.98 19.26
N ALA A 275 6.10 7.61 18.36
CA ALA A 275 6.44 8.90 17.77
C ALA A 275 5.21 9.81 17.74
N ASP A 276 5.39 11.06 18.12
CA ASP A 276 4.29 12.02 18.14
C ASP A 276 3.87 12.44 16.73
N GLU A 277 2.64 12.92 16.59
CA GLU A 277 2.07 13.52 15.38
C GLU A 277 1.47 14.89 15.77
N GLY A 278 1.92 15.99 15.12
CA GLY A 278 1.50 17.36 15.43
C GLY A 278 1.97 18.42 14.40
N ASN A 279 1.99 19.73 14.75
CA ASN A 279 2.37 20.88 13.87
C ASN A 279 3.71 21.54 14.26
N ALA A 280 4.54 21.96 13.29
CA ALA A 280 6.00 22.13 13.48
C ALA A 280 6.46 23.39 14.24
N VAL A 281 7.66 23.29 14.85
CA VAL A 281 8.35 24.40 15.52
C VAL A 281 9.14 25.21 14.49
N MET A 282 8.86 26.51 14.42
CA MET A 282 9.54 27.44 13.52
C MET A 282 9.84 28.75 14.23
N SER A 283 10.93 29.40 13.84
CA SER A 283 11.20 30.80 14.17
C SER A 283 11.57 31.58 12.90
N PHE A 284 11.18 32.85 12.84
CA PHE A 284 11.46 33.72 11.69
C PHE A 284 12.34 34.90 12.14
N SER A 285 13.21 35.38 11.25
CA SER A 285 14.07 36.54 11.51
C SER A 285 13.29 37.85 11.76
N ASP A 286 12.10 38.00 11.16
CA ASP A 286 11.41 39.30 11.04
C ASP A 286 9.96 39.32 11.59
N TYR A 287 9.35 38.15 11.86
CA TYR A 287 7.99 38.03 12.38
C TYR A 287 7.94 36.92 13.44
N TYR A 288 7.51 37.21 14.67
CA TYR A 288 7.45 36.20 15.74
C TYR A 288 6.23 35.30 15.54
N MET A 289 6.41 33.98 15.54
CA MET A 289 5.39 33.07 16.08
C MET A 289 6.05 31.92 16.86
N ASP A 290 5.56 31.73 18.08
CA ASP A 290 6.05 30.81 19.10
C ASP A 290 5.67 29.35 18.84
N GLU A 291 6.50 28.50 19.45
CA GLU A 291 6.53 27.03 19.52
C GLU A 291 5.18 26.32 19.36
N TYR A 292 5.13 25.38 18.41
CA TYR A 292 4.15 24.30 18.38
C TYR A 292 4.88 22.99 18.02
N THR A 293 4.60 21.92 18.75
CA THR A 293 5.26 20.61 18.60
C THR A 293 4.65 19.77 17.48
N ALA A 294 5.44 19.36 16.47
CA ALA A 294 5.04 18.37 15.46
C ALA A 294 5.97 17.20 15.43
N GLY A 295 5.43 16.02 15.69
CA GLY A 295 5.97 14.84 15.05
C GLY A 295 5.29 14.57 13.69
N ALA A 296 5.98 13.82 12.85
CA ALA A 296 5.45 13.23 11.62
C ALA A 296 5.20 11.73 11.86
N GLY A 297 4.79 11.36 13.08
CA GLY A 297 4.79 9.99 13.60
C GLY A 297 4.21 8.98 12.61
N TYR A 298 5.12 8.34 11.87
CA TYR A 298 4.85 7.34 10.84
C TYR A 298 3.84 7.80 9.77
N ARG A 299 3.97 9.03 9.26
CA ARG A 299 3.09 9.51 8.19
C ARG A 299 3.24 8.68 6.91
N GLY A 300 2.13 8.33 6.27
CA GLY A 300 2.15 7.48 5.07
C GLY A 300 2.55 6.02 5.33
N PHE A 301 2.43 5.56 6.58
CA PHE A 301 2.78 4.20 6.99
C PHE A 301 2.12 3.15 6.10
N THR A 302 2.95 2.46 5.31
CA THR A 302 2.50 1.47 4.35
C THR A 302 3.45 0.28 4.29
N VAL A 303 2.91 -0.91 4.06
CA VAL A 303 3.72 -2.09 3.70
C VAL A 303 3.82 -2.15 2.18
N TYR A 304 5.02 -2.35 1.66
CA TYR A 304 5.25 -2.64 0.26
C TYR A 304 6.37 -3.65 0.07
N ASP A 305 6.10 -4.72 -0.68
CA ASP A 305 7.06 -5.78 -1.05
C ASP A 305 7.92 -6.29 0.14
N GLY A 306 7.25 -6.59 1.26
CA GLY A 306 7.90 -7.12 2.45
C GLY A 306 8.67 -6.11 3.30
N TYR A 307 8.48 -4.80 3.09
CA TYR A 307 9.06 -3.74 3.93
C TYR A 307 8.01 -2.73 4.35
N LEU A 308 8.29 -2.03 5.45
CA LEU A 308 7.50 -0.91 5.94
C LEU A 308 8.14 0.42 5.51
N TYR A 309 7.32 1.35 5.02
CA TYR A 309 7.75 2.68 4.62
C TYR A 309 6.92 3.74 5.34
N TYR A 310 7.59 4.83 5.73
CA TYR A 310 6.93 5.94 6.40
C TYR A 310 7.80 7.19 6.37
N ILE A 311 7.16 8.34 6.49
CA ILE A 311 7.83 9.60 6.84
C ILE A 311 7.88 9.70 8.36
N GLY A 312 9.04 10.07 8.89
CA GLY A 312 9.27 10.31 10.31
C GLY A 312 10.11 11.57 10.53
N ARG A 313 10.09 12.11 11.74
CA ARG A 313 10.99 13.22 12.11
C ARG A 313 12.41 12.72 12.29
N ASN A 314 13.38 13.55 11.95
CA ASN A 314 14.79 13.28 12.15
C ASN A 314 15.44 14.22 13.17
N GLY A 315 14.72 15.23 13.69
CA GLY A 315 15.22 16.18 14.69
C GLY A 315 16.31 17.12 14.19
N ARG A 316 16.57 17.16 12.87
CA ARG A 316 17.61 18.03 12.30
C ARG A 316 17.09 19.45 12.16
N GLU A 317 17.88 20.41 12.62
CA GLU A 317 17.61 21.83 12.46
C GLU A 317 18.18 22.35 11.14
N GLY A 318 17.65 23.49 10.69
CA GLY A 318 18.18 24.17 9.51
C GLY A 318 17.45 25.45 9.19
N THR A 319 17.79 26.04 8.05
CA THR A 319 17.22 27.31 7.59
C THR A 319 16.82 27.26 6.13
N TYR A 320 15.86 28.09 5.74
CA TYR A 320 15.50 28.32 4.35
C TYR A 320 15.05 29.78 4.14
N THR A 321 15.14 30.26 2.91
CA THR A 321 14.79 31.64 2.55
C THR A 321 13.50 31.68 1.77
N CYS A 322 12.54 32.46 2.27
CA CYS A 322 11.30 32.76 1.58
C CYS A 322 11.40 34.15 0.94
N ALA A 323 10.78 34.34 -0.22
CA ALA A 323 10.60 35.64 -0.86
C ALA A 323 9.12 35.88 -1.22
N ASN A 324 8.66 37.11 -0.99
CA ASN A 324 7.36 37.64 -1.40
C ASN A 324 7.58 38.75 -2.45
N LEU A 325 7.35 38.40 -3.71
CA LEU A 325 7.65 39.16 -4.93
C LEU A 325 6.44 40.00 -5.35
N ASN A 326 6.03 40.94 -4.50
CA ASN A 326 4.89 41.81 -4.74
C ASN A 326 5.31 43.14 -5.40
N SER A 327 4.38 43.76 -6.14
CA SER A 327 4.58 45.05 -6.84
C SER A 327 4.91 46.24 -5.91
N ASN A 328 4.70 46.10 -4.60
CA ASN A 328 4.97 47.12 -3.58
C ASN A 328 6.37 47.00 -2.94
N GLY A 329 7.22 46.11 -3.45
CA GLY A 329 8.58 45.86 -2.99
C GLY A 329 8.78 44.42 -2.52
N ASP A 330 9.86 43.80 -2.99
CA ASP A 330 10.19 42.42 -2.62
C ASP A 330 10.55 42.33 -1.13
N GLN A 331 9.96 41.36 -0.44
CA GLN A 331 10.31 41.01 0.94
C GLN A 331 11.00 39.65 0.95
N THR A 332 12.01 39.50 1.80
CA THR A 332 12.68 38.22 2.05
C THR A 332 12.68 37.94 3.54
N ALA A 333 12.47 36.69 3.92
CA ALA A 333 12.53 36.24 5.31
C ALA A 333 13.36 34.96 5.40
N THR A 334 14.18 34.84 6.44
CA THR A 334 14.85 33.57 6.77
C THR A 334 14.03 32.84 7.82
N VAL A 335 13.68 31.60 7.51
CA VAL A 335 12.99 30.70 8.42
C VAL A 335 14.02 29.76 9.02
N THR A 336 14.00 29.59 10.34
CA THR A 336 14.73 28.55 11.06
C THR A 336 13.73 27.50 11.53
N TYR A 337 14.01 26.23 11.23
CA TYR A 337 13.24 25.10 11.72
C TYR A 337 14.08 24.27 12.68
N HIS A 338 13.43 23.73 13.70
CA HIS A 338 14.07 22.92 14.73
C HIS A 338 13.82 21.42 14.57
N ASP A 339 13.05 21.04 13.54
CA ASP A 339 12.76 19.65 13.24
C ASP A 339 12.43 19.46 11.76
N ASN A 340 13.04 18.46 11.14
CA ASN A 340 12.90 18.10 9.74
C ASN A 340 12.36 16.66 9.62
N ALA A 341 11.84 16.33 8.45
CA ALA A 341 11.30 15.01 8.15
C ALA A 341 12.23 14.24 7.21
N SER A 342 12.14 12.92 7.28
CA SER A 342 12.83 12.00 6.37
C SER A 342 11.94 10.82 6.04
N LEU A 343 12.16 10.25 4.87
CA LEU A 343 11.51 9.04 4.42
C LEU A 343 12.34 7.84 4.88
N TYR A 344 11.70 6.90 5.53
CA TYR A 344 12.34 5.71 6.09
C TYR A 344 11.74 4.44 5.50
N ARG A 345 12.58 3.40 5.47
CA ARG A 345 12.20 2.00 5.32
C ARG A 345 12.61 1.23 6.57
N MET A 346 11.83 0.25 6.98
CA MET A 346 12.25 -0.72 8.00
C MET A 346 11.75 -2.13 7.64
N ASP A 347 12.37 -3.13 8.24
CA ASP A 347 11.91 -4.52 8.13
C ASP A 347 10.58 -4.70 8.86
N LEU A 348 9.83 -5.75 8.51
CA LEU A 348 8.52 -6.05 9.10
C LEU A 348 8.54 -6.35 10.60
N ASP A 349 9.72 -6.60 11.19
CA ASP A 349 9.89 -6.75 12.63
C ASP A 349 10.28 -5.45 13.35
N GLY A 350 10.43 -4.35 12.61
CA GLY A 350 10.88 -3.05 13.11
C GLY A 350 12.39 -2.86 13.09
N GLY A 351 13.15 -3.88 12.64
CA GLY A 351 14.59 -3.83 12.49
C GLY A 351 15.05 -3.07 11.24
N ASN A 352 16.37 -2.90 11.12
CA ASN A 352 17.05 -2.37 9.93
C ASN A 352 16.42 -1.09 9.35
N VAL A 353 16.12 -0.13 10.23
CA VAL A 353 15.59 1.18 9.84
C VAL A 353 16.64 1.91 8.99
N MET A 354 16.26 2.27 7.77
CA MET A 354 17.08 2.96 6.77
C MET A 354 16.42 4.27 6.37
N GLU A 355 17.16 5.36 6.41
CA GLU A 355 16.75 6.65 5.86
C GLU A 355 16.97 6.64 4.35
N LEU A 356 15.89 6.76 3.57
CA LEU A 356 15.90 6.69 2.12
C LEU A 356 16.06 8.06 1.47
N ALA A 357 15.45 9.09 2.07
CA ALA A 357 15.53 10.46 1.62
C ALA A 357 15.48 11.40 2.83
N GLU A 358 16.41 12.35 2.87
CA GLU A 358 16.52 13.35 3.94
C GLU A 358 15.94 14.70 3.50
N ASN A 359 15.73 15.59 4.48
CA ASN A 359 15.33 16.99 4.28
C ASN A 359 13.99 17.16 3.55
N LEU A 360 13.02 16.30 3.84
CA LEU A 360 11.65 16.38 3.30
C LEU A 360 10.89 17.60 3.80
N GLY A 361 11.45 18.32 4.76
CA GLY A 361 10.99 19.61 5.22
C GLY A 361 10.13 19.55 6.47
N ASN A 362 9.73 20.73 6.91
CA ASN A 362 9.04 20.92 8.18
C ASN A 362 7.51 20.97 8.05
N ALA A 363 6.95 20.95 6.83
CA ALA A 363 5.54 21.26 6.57
C ALA A 363 4.76 20.12 5.93
N SER A 364 4.36 19.12 6.72
CA SER A 364 3.48 18.02 6.29
C SER A 364 3.87 17.34 4.96
N PRO A 365 5.12 16.87 4.78
CA PRO A 365 5.47 16.13 3.57
C PRO A 365 4.65 14.84 3.46
N GLN A 366 4.39 14.41 2.23
CA GLN A 366 3.52 13.29 1.89
C GLN A 366 4.30 12.21 1.15
N MET A 367 3.84 10.97 1.20
CA MET A 367 4.42 9.87 0.42
C MET A 367 3.35 8.88 -0.05
N CYS A 368 3.64 8.18 -1.15
CA CYS A 368 2.98 6.94 -1.52
C CYS A 368 3.93 6.04 -2.29
N ILE A 369 3.54 4.77 -2.45
CA ILE A 369 4.24 3.81 -3.28
C ILE A 369 3.26 3.28 -4.31
N SER A 370 3.70 3.23 -5.56
CA SER A 370 2.98 2.57 -6.63
C SER A 370 3.95 2.10 -7.70
N ASP A 371 3.61 1.00 -8.38
CA ASP A 371 4.39 0.43 -9.49
C ASP A 371 5.90 0.29 -9.17
N GLY A 372 6.23 -0.19 -7.96
CA GLY A 372 7.60 -0.37 -7.51
C GLY A 372 8.42 0.92 -7.37
N LYS A 373 7.77 2.08 -7.22
CA LYS A 373 8.42 3.39 -7.08
C LYS A 373 7.91 4.16 -5.88
N LEU A 374 8.82 4.90 -5.24
CA LEU A 374 8.50 5.86 -4.20
C LEU A 374 8.10 7.18 -4.85
N TYR A 375 7.00 7.75 -4.38
CA TYR A 375 6.61 9.13 -4.66
C TYR A 375 6.54 9.87 -3.33
N TYR A 376 7.13 11.04 -3.25
CA TYR A 376 7.13 11.82 -2.01
C TYR A 376 7.24 13.32 -2.28
N THR A 377 6.89 14.10 -1.28
CA THR A 377 7.02 15.56 -1.33
C THR A 377 8.13 16.06 -0.41
N VAL A 378 8.79 17.12 -0.86
CA VAL A 378 9.63 17.98 -0.01
C VAL A 378 8.82 19.25 0.24
N SER A 379 8.51 19.56 1.49
CA SER A 379 7.51 20.55 1.86
C SER A 379 7.95 21.40 3.05
N TYR A 380 8.04 22.71 2.84
CA TYR A 380 8.44 23.71 3.83
C TYR A 380 7.38 24.79 4.01
N TYR A 381 7.23 25.35 5.21
CA TYR A 381 6.13 26.29 5.48
C TYR A 381 6.33 27.63 4.77
N ASN A 382 5.24 28.23 4.29
CA ASN A 382 5.23 29.60 3.81
C ASN A 382 5.09 30.59 4.97
N CYS A 383 6.16 31.34 5.27
CA CYS A 383 6.18 32.30 6.36
C CYS A 383 5.39 33.60 6.10
N PHE A 384 5.05 33.90 4.85
CA PHE A 384 4.29 35.09 4.48
C PHE A 384 2.79 34.85 4.41
N PHE A 385 2.38 33.59 4.29
CA PHE A 385 0.98 33.21 4.11
C PHE A 385 0.77 31.80 4.67
N GLY A 386 0.61 31.71 6.00
CA GLY A 386 0.27 30.44 6.65
C GLY A 386 -1.22 30.11 6.47
N PRO A 387 -1.63 28.84 6.41
CA PRO A 387 -0.84 27.59 6.50
C PRO A 387 -0.40 26.93 5.17
N TYR A 388 -0.10 27.71 4.12
CA TYR A 388 0.39 27.12 2.86
C TYR A 388 1.86 26.67 2.95
N ASN A 389 2.24 25.75 2.06
CA ASN A 389 3.59 25.15 2.04
C ASN A 389 4.25 25.38 0.68
N PHE A 390 5.56 25.57 0.65
CA PHE A 390 6.40 25.40 -0.53
C PHE A 390 6.68 23.92 -0.76
N THR A 391 6.03 23.34 -1.77
CA THR A 391 6.13 21.90 -2.04
C THR A 391 6.85 21.61 -3.35
N LYS A 392 7.69 20.57 -3.34
CA LYS A 392 8.24 19.90 -4.51
C LYS A 392 7.85 18.43 -4.49
N PHE A 393 7.80 17.82 -5.65
CA PHE A 393 7.41 16.42 -5.83
C PHE A 393 8.58 15.63 -6.37
N TYR A 394 8.77 14.43 -5.87
CA TYR A 394 9.86 13.55 -6.26
C TYR A 394 9.33 12.15 -6.54
N ARG A 395 10.06 11.46 -7.42
CA ARG A 395 9.94 10.03 -7.65
C ARG A 395 11.32 9.39 -7.47
N ALA A 396 11.38 8.21 -6.87
CA ALA A 396 12.61 7.45 -6.66
C ALA A 396 12.38 5.93 -6.76
N SER A 397 13.47 5.17 -6.86
CA SER A 397 13.48 3.73 -6.62
C SER A 397 13.14 3.41 -5.16
N LEU A 398 12.67 2.19 -4.84
CA LEU A 398 12.26 1.79 -3.47
C LEU A 398 13.39 1.86 -2.42
N ASP A 399 14.65 1.86 -2.85
CA ASP A 399 15.81 2.05 -1.99
C ASP A 399 16.20 3.52 -1.80
N GLY A 400 15.39 4.45 -2.30
CA GLY A 400 15.63 5.90 -2.26
C GLY A 400 16.60 6.40 -3.34
N THR A 401 17.19 5.52 -4.14
CA THR A 401 18.11 5.93 -5.22
C THR A 401 17.34 6.46 -6.44
N MET A 402 18.09 7.07 -7.38
CA MET A 402 17.53 7.60 -8.63
C MET A 402 16.40 8.62 -8.41
N ALA A 403 16.48 9.38 -7.32
CA ALA A 403 15.51 10.43 -7.02
C ALA A 403 15.51 11.51 -8.12
N GLU A 404 14.33 11.78 -8.65
CA GLU A 404 14.07 12.77 -9.69
C GLU A 404 12.98 13.74 -9.22
N GLU A 405 13.25 15.03 -9.31
CA GLU A 405 12.24 16.08 -9.07
C GLU A 405 11.25 16.07 -10.25
N LEU A 406 9.97 15.90 -9.95
CA LEU A 406 8.89 16.02 -10.93
C LEU A 406 8.65 17.52 -11.19
N PRO A 407 8.72 17.98 -12.45
CA PRO A 407 8.64 19.40 -12.76
C PRO A 407 7.30 19.99 -12.36
N VAL A 408 7.31 21.06 -11.56
CA VAL A 408 6.12 21.85 -11.28
C VAL A 408 6.34 23.26 -11.80
N HIS A 409 5.49 23.67 -12.74
CA HIS A 409 5.51 25.03 -13.23
C HIS A 409 4.97 25.97 -12.16
N ARG A 410 5.69 27.08 -11.94
CA ARG A 410 5.26 28.16 -11.06
C ARG A 410 3.93 28.71 -11.57
N GLU A 411 2.95 28.88 -10.70
CA GLU A 411 1.74 29.59 -11.07
C GLU A 411 2.10 31.00 -11.54
N ASN A 412 1.70 31.33 -12.77
CA ASN A 412 1.83 32.66 -13.34
C ASN A 412 1.04 33.64 -12.43
N ASN A 413 1.74 34.28 -11.48
CA ASN A 413 1.30 35.24 -10.45
C ASN A 413 1.44 34.80 -8.98
N ALA A 414 2.00 33.63 -8.65
CA ALA A 414 2.31 33.32 -7.25
C ALA A 414 3.42 34.27 -6.73
N PRO A 415 3.13 35.16 -5.74
CA PRO A 415 4.13 36.10 -5.26
C PRO A 415 5.15 35.41 -4.33
N PHE A 416 4.85 34.21 -3.83
CA PHE A 416 5.71 33.54 -2.85
C PHE A 416 6.62 32.50 -3.49
N THR A 417 7.89 32.49 -3.07
CA THR A 417 8.88 31.48 -3.46
C THR A 417 9.79 31.15 -2.28
N SER A 418 10.45 30.00 -2.35
CA SER A 418 11.57 29.65 -1.48
C SER A 418 12.66 28.93 -2.27
N ASP A 419 13.83 28.81 -1.65
CA ASP A 419 14.91 27.91 -2.05
C ASP A 419 14.48 26.42 -2.11
N TYR A 420 13.35 26.05 -1.50
CA TYR A 420 12.78 24.70 -1.55
C TYR A 420 11.54 24.56 -2.43
N GLY A 421 11.16 25.60 -3.18
CA GLY A 421 10.06 25.52 -4.14
C GLY A 421 9.15 26.73 -4.15
N SER A 422 8.19 26.72 -5.08
CA SER A 422 7.25 27.83 -5.31
C SER A 422 5.80 27.39 -5.42
N TYR A 423 5.51 26.10 -5.29
CA TYR A 423 4.14 25.60 -5.24
C TYR A 423 3.58 25.86 -3.86
N THR A 424 2.45 26.55 -3.75
CA THR A 424 1.94 27.10 -2.49
C THR A 424 0.58 26.54 -2.09
N GLU A 425 0.25 25.29 -2.41
CA GLU A 425 -0.99 24.63 -1.95
C GLU A 425 -0.72 23.71 -0.76
N TYR A 426 -1.75 23.47 0.05
CA TYR A 426 -1.65 22.56 1.18
C TYR A 426 -1.95 21.12 0.73
N VAL A 427 -0.91 20.35 0.41
CA VAL A 427 -1.03 18.95 -0.05
C VAL A 427 -1.37 18.02 1.12
N LEU A 428 -2.56 17.44 1.07
CA LEU A 428 -3.10 16.56 2.11
C LEU A 428 -2.71 15.10 1.93
N GLY A 429 -2.55 14.66 0.68
CA GLY A 429 -2.18 13.30 0.34
C GLY A 429 -1.85 13.17 -1.14
N ILE A 430 -1.07 12.15 -1.47
CA ILE A 430 -0.67 11.84 -2.84
C ILE A 430 -0.96 10.36 -3.13
N GLN A 431 -1.36 10.04 -4.35
CA GLN A 431 -1.61 8.66 -4.77
C GLN A 431 -1.32 8.52 -6.26
N VAL A 432 -0.94 7.32 -6.70
CA VAL A 432 -0.69 7.03 -8.10
C VAL A 432 -1.61 5.90 -8.55
N SER A 433 -2.33 6.14 -9.64
CA SER A 433 -3.22 5.16 -10.28
C SER A 433 -3.12 5.36 -11.80
N ASP A 434 -3.16 4.27 -12.56
CA ASP A 434 -3.16 4.32 -14.04
C ASP A 434 -1.99 5.15 -14.62
N GLY A 435 -0.81 5.04 -13.99
CA GLY A 435 0.40 5.78 -14.36
C GLY A 435 0.35 7.29 -14.08
N LYS A 436 -0.70 7.79 -13.43
CA LYS A 436 -0.91 9.21 -13.13
C LYS A 436 -0.77 9.47 -11.64
N LEU A 437 -0.11 10.58 -11.31
CA LEU A 437 -0.02 11.09 -9.95
C LEU A 437 -1.23 11.98 -9.67
N TYR A 438 -1.95 11.68 -8.59
CA TYR A 438 -3.10 12.43 -8.13
C TYR A 438 -2.82 13.04 -6.75
N LEU A 439 -3.31 14.26 -6.55
CA LEU A 439 -3.15 14.99 -5.30
C LEU A 439 -4.51 15.38 -4.71
N SER A 440 -4.64 15.21 -3.41
CA SER A 440 -5.68 15.88 -2.61
C SER A 440 -5.09 17.13 -2.00
N CYS A 441 -5.66 18.29 -2.31
CA CYS A 441 -5.20 19.60 -1.84
C CYS A 441 -6.29 20.29 -1.01
N GLY A 442 -5.93 20.86 0.14
CA GLY A 442 -6.85 21.58 1.03
C GLY A 442 -6.71 23.09 0.92
N ASP A 443 -7.77 23.81 1.29
CA ASP A 443 -7.67 25.24 1.60
C ASP A 443 -7.31 25.45 3.08
N SER A 444 -6.52 26.49 3.29
CA SER A 444 -5.74 26.78 4.49
C SER A 444 -6.59 27.27 5.67
N GLU A 445 -7.80 27.77 5.41
CA GLU A 445 -8.67 28.36 6.43
C GLU A 445 -9.63 27.37 7.09
N GLY A 446 -9.79 26.14 6.59
CA GLY A 446 -10.69 25.13 7.17
C GLY A 446 -12.19 25.52 7.22
N GLU A 447 -12.53 26.75 6.83
CA GLU A 447 -13.89 27.30 6.76
C GLU A 447 -14.52 27.12 5.36
N PHE A 448 -13.72 26.79 4.34
CA PHE A 448 -14.22 26.49 3.00
C PHE A 448 -14.49 24.99 2.81
N PRO A 449 -15.68 24.62 2.30
CA PRO A 449 -16.11 23.22 2.19
C PRO A 449 -15.33 22.36 1.17
N ASP A 450 -14.42 22.95 0.40
CA ASP A 450 -13.93 22.38 -0.85
C ASP A 450 -12.40 22.19 -0.84
N SER A 451 -11.92 21.00 -0.41
CA SER A 451 -10.64 20.48 -0.88
C SER A 451 -10.74 20.15 -2.38
N ARG A 452 -9.62 19.95 -3.08
CA ARG A 452 -9.60 19.73 -4.53
C ARG A 452 -8.77 18.50 -4.87
N PHE A 453 -9.30 17.66 -5.74
CA PHE A 453 -8.58 16.54 -6.31
C PHE A 453 -8.03 16.91 -7.68
N HIS A 454 -6.72 16.82 -7.83
CA HIS A 454 -6.01 17.17 -9.04
C HIS A 454 -5.29 15.96 -9.62
N VAL A 455 -5.15 15.93 -10.94
CA VAL A 455 -4.20 15.05 -11.61
C VAL A 455 -2.97 15.85 -12.02
N TYR A 456 -1.79 15.37 -11.64
CA TYR A 456 -0.52 15.96 -12.05
C TYR A 456 -0.26 15.70 -13.53
N ASP A 457 0.06 16.76 -14.27
CA ASP A 457 0.42 16.73 -15.68
C ASP A 457 1.69 17.57 -15.90
N ALA A 458 2.80 16.88 -16.15
CA ALA A 458 4.10 17.50 -16.34
C ALA A 458 4.20 18.36 -17.61
N SER A 459 3.24 18.25 -18.54
CA SER A 459 3.23 19.02 -19.80
C SER A 459 2.60 20.41 -19.67
N LYS A 460 1.96 20.72 -18.54
CA LYS A 460 1.17 21.94 -18.36
C LYS A 460 1.88 22.97 -17.51
N GLU A 461 1.86 24.23 -17.95
CA GLU A 461 2.39 25.38 -17.21
C GLU A 461 1.59 25.71 -15.92
N THR A 462 0.38 25.19 -15.80
CA THR A 462 -0.45 25.31 -14.59
C THR A 462 -0.60 23.92 -13.96
N PHE A 463 -0.54 23.85 -12.63
CA PHE A 463 -0.59 22.58 -11.92
C PHE A 463 -1.92 21.86 -12.17
N GLY A 464 -1.84 20.76 -12.94
CA GLY A 464 -2.83 19.69 -13.02
C GLY A 464 -4.26 20.08 -13.39
N ASP A 465 -4.98 19.21 -14.09
CA ASP A 465 -6.43 19.47 -14.24
C ASP A 465 -7.12 19.19 -12.90
N LYS A 466 -7.82 20.20 -12.36
CA LYS A 466 -8.76 19.97 -11.27
C LYS A 466 -9.83 19.01 -11.79
N LEU A 467 -9.91 17.83 -11.19
CA LEU A 467 -10.87 16.80 -11.58
C LEU A 467 -12.16 16.90 -10.76
N LEU A 468 -12.02 17.05 -9.44
CA LEU A 468 -13.12 16.99 -8.50
C LEU A 468 -12.92 18.04 -7.40
N GLU A 469 -14.04 18.50 -6.85
CA GLU A 469 -14.06 19.16 -5.55
C GLU A 469 -14.33 18.08 -4.49
N GLU A 470 -13.39 17.96 -3.57
CA GLU A 470 -13.45 17.04 -2.44
C GLU A 470 -14.12 17.74 -1.27
N ARG A 471 -15.06 17.05 -0.63
CA ARG A 471 -15.64 17.56 0.62
C ARG A 471 -14.55 17.57 1.70
N SER A 472 -14.44 18.68 2.44
CA SER A 472 -13.39 18.93 3.44
C SER A 472 -12.86 17.66 4.13
N TRP A 473 -11.58 17.36 3.88
CA TRP A 473 -10.82 16.27 4.50
C TRP A 473 -11.25 14.84 4.16
N VAL A 474 -12.17 14.65 3.20
CA VAL A 474 -12.51 13.34 2.64
C VAL A 474 -11.83 13.21 1.29
N GLY A 475 -10.67 12.55 1.26
CA GLY A 475 -9.90 12.33 0.05
C GLY A 475 -10.60 11.37 -0.92
N THR A 476 -10.50 11.65 -2.21
CA THR A 476 -10.86 10.74 -3.28
C THR A 476 -9.91 9.54 -3.28
N VAL A 477 -10.43 8.35 -3.53
CA VAL A 477 -9.59 7.15 -3.73
C VAL A 477 -9.58 6.78 -5.20
N ALA A 478 -8.39 6.76 -5.82
CA ALA A 478 -8.20 6.25 -7.17
C ALA A 478 -7.93 4.74 -7.13
N SER A 479 -8.69 3.98 -7.90
CA SER A 479 -8.57 2.52 -8.03
C SER A 479 -9.24 2.08 -9.33
N ASP A 480 -8.65 1.09 -10.02
CA ASP A 480 -9.27 0.39 -11.16
C ASP A 480 -9.66 1.32 -12.34
N GLY A 481 -8.86 2.35 -12.61
CA GLY A 481 -9.21 3.34 -13.64
C GLY A 481 -10.40 4.23 -13.25
N LYS A 482 -10.80 4.25 -11.99
CA LYS A 482 -11.93 5.02 -11.45
C LYS A 482 -11.52 5.86 -10.25
N LEU A 483 -12.30 6.90 -10.00
CA LEU A 483 -12.18 7.77 -8.84
C LEU A 483 -13.41 7.60 -7.96
N TYR A 484 -13.21 7.22 -6.70
CA TYR A 484 -14.24 7.03 -5.70
C TYR A 484 -14.26 8.24 -4.77
N ALA A 485 -15.31 9.05 -4.86
CA ALA A 485 -15.43 10.30 -4.13
C ALA A 485 -16.73 10.35 -3.33
N ALA A 486 -16.68 10.92 -2.13
CA ALA A 486 -17.88 11.29 -1.38
C ALA A 486 -18.61 12.41 -2.14
N THR A 487 -19.93 12.32 -2.35
CA THR A 487 -20.65 13.42 -2.99
C THR A 487 -20.79 14.61 -2.03
N GLY A 488 -20.47 15.80 -2.53
CA GLY A 488 -20.57 17.10 -1.87
C GLY A 488 -21.22 18.13 -2.80
N GLY A 489 -21.50 19.33 -2.30
CA GLY A 489 -22.38 20.34 -2.93
C GLY A 489 -22.02 20.81 -4.34
N ARG A 490 -20.91 20.33 -4.92
CA ARG A 490 -20.43 20.64 -6.27
C ARG A 490 -19.80 19.46 -7.02
N VAL A 491 -20.01 18.21 -6.59
CA VAL A 491 -19.77 17.05 -7.48
C VAL A 491 -20.93 17.03 -8.48
N TRP A 492 -20.63 17.18 -9.77
CA TRP A 492 -21.65 17.30 -10.80
C TRP A 492 -21.96 15.93 -11.41
N GLY A 493 -23.25 15.60 -11.50
CA GLY A 493 -23.73 14.37 -12.15
C GLY A 493 -23.66 14.46 -13.67
N GLU A 494 -24.03 13.37 -14.36
CA GLU A 494 -23.94 13.17 -15.81
C GLU A 494 -24.49 14.30 -16.70
N ASN A 495 -25.34 15.19 -16.16
CA ASN A 495 -25.94 16.32 -16.88
C ASN A 495 -25.56 17.71 -16.30
N GLY A 496 -24.50 17.80 -15.49
CA GLY A 496 -24.12 19.06 -14.85
C GLY A 496 -25.12 19.52 -13.77
N ALA A 497 -25.86 18.59 -13.17
CA ALA A 497 -26.68 18.85 -11.97
C ALA A 497 -25.87 18.52 -10.70
N PRO A 498 -25.94 19.32 -9.63
CA PRO A 498 -25.20 19.05 -8.42
C PRO A 498 -25.73 17.75 -7.79
N LEU A 499 -24.83 16.85 -7.42
CA LEU A 499 -25.16 15.62 -6.73
C LEU A 499 -25.47 15.94 -5.27
N THR A 500 -26.56 15.36 -4.76
CA THR A 500 -26.92 15.54 -3.35
C THR A 500 -25.88 14.88 -2.44
N ASN A 501 -25.67 15.42 -1.24
CA ASN A 501 -24.67 14.99 -0.25
C ASN A 501 -24.94 13.60 0.39
N ARG A 502 -25.46 12.63 -0.37
CA ARG A 502 -26.08 11.39 0.15
C ARG A 502 -25.63 10.12 -0.59
N ALA A 503 -24.59 10.21 -1.42
CA ALA A 503 -24.06 9.11 -2.20
C ALA A 503 -22.53 9.14 -2.25
N MET A 504 -21.93 8.09 -2.80
CA MET A 504 -20.56 8.14 -3.30
C MET A 504 -20.61 8.13 -4.82
N ALA A 505 -19.83 8.99 -5.46
CA ALA A 505 -19.68 8.99 -6.90
C ALA A 505 -18.54 8.06 -7.30
N VAL A 506 -18.80 7.22 -8.30
CA VAL A 506 -17.75 6.57 -9.09
C VAL A 506 -17.59 7.44 -10.34
N CYS A 507 -16.45 8.08 -10.45
CA CYS A 507 -16.13 8.97 -11.54
C CYS A 507 -15.11 8.30 -12.48
N GLY A 508 -15.19 8.65 -13.76
CA GLY A 508 -14.11 8.39 -14.69
C GLY A 508 -12.86 9.20 -14.32
N VAL A 509 -11.72 8.86 -14.91
CA VAL A 509 -10.44 9.57 -14.71
C VAL A 509 -10.46 11.05 -15.13
N ASN A 510 -11.52 11.49 -15.81
CA ASN A 510 -11.79 12.89 -16.16
C ASN A 510 -12.57 13.65 -15.06
N GLY A 511 -12.87 13.01 -13.93
CA GLY A 511 -13.65 13.60 -12.84
C GLY A 511 -15.16 13.65 -13.09
N GLN A 512 -15.66 13.15 -14.23
CA GLN A 512 -17.10 13.09 -14.46
C GLN A 512 -17.70 11.88 -13.75
N ALA A 513 -18.78 12.10 -13.00
CA ALA A 513 -19.52 11.02 -12.37
C ALA A 513 -20.16 10.12 -13.44
N GLU A 514 -19.84 8.83 -13.41
CA GLU A 514 -20.43 7.80 -14.28
C GLU A 514 -21.48 6.97 -13.54
N LYS A 515 -21.42 6.98 -12.20
CA LYS A 515 -22.32 6.21 -11.35
C LYS A 515 -22.42 6.79 -9.95
N LEU A 516 -23.58 6.62 -9.34
CA LEU A 516 -23.83 6.94 -7.95
C LEU A 516 -24.10 5.67 -7.14
N LEU A 517 -23.32 5.49 -6.09
CA LEU A 517 -23.50 4.49 -5.05
C LEU A 517 -24.37 5.12 -3.96
N LYS A 518 -25.67 4.81 -3.96
CA LYS A 518 -26.63 5.34 -2.97
C LYS A 518 -26.40 4.66 -1.63
N VAL A 519 -25.91 5.42 -0.65
CA VAL A 519 -25.60 4.89 0.68
C VAL A 519 -26.77 5.09 1.66
N PHE A 520 -27.64 6.08 1.41
CA PHE A 520 -28.79 6.41 2.27
C PHE A 520 -30.09 6.53 1.48
N ASP A 521 -31.21 6.18 2.12
CA ASP A 521 -32.56 6.37 1.59
C ASP A 521 -32.95 7.86 1.66
N GLU A 522 -33.54 8.39 0.59
CA GLU A 522 -33.85 9.81 0.39
C GLU A 522 -34.82 10.37 1.45
N ALA A 523 -35.59 9.50 2.12
CA ALA A 523 -36.66 9.86 3.03
C ALA A 523 -36.25 10.08 4.51
N ALA A 524 -35.04 9.70 4.94
CA ALA A 524 -34.69 9.66 6.36
C ALA A 524 -34.22 11.01 6.95
N TYR A 525 -33.82 11.97 6.12
CA TYR A 525 -33.22 13.23 6.56
C TYR A 525 -33.96 14.44 5.99
N GLY A 526 -35.00 14.87 6.72
CA GLY A 526 -35.75 16.09 6.46
C GLY A 526 -35.07 17.30 7.08
N GLY A 527 -34.38 18.11 6.27
CA GLY A 527 -33.89 19.43 6.68
C GLY A 527 -32.94 20.07 5.68
N ASP A 528 -33.26 21.28 5.23
CA ASP A 528 -32.44 22.17 4.37
C ASP A 528 -31.24 22.79 5.11
N SER A 529 -30.54 22.02 5.93
CA SER A 529 -29.30 22.49 6.54
C SER A 529 -28.13 22.01 5.69
N TYR A 530 -27.44 22.96 5.05
CA TYR A 530 -26.16 22.80 4.35
C TYR A 530 -25.06 22.05 5.16
N PHE A 531 -25.30 21.74 6.43
CA PHE A 531 -24.37 21.15 7.39
C PHE A 531 -24.75 19.75 7.92
N ASN A 532 -25.90 19.18 7.53
CA ASN A 532 -26.37 17.84 7.98
C ASN A 532 -26.45 16.92 6.74
N GLU A 533 -25.78 15.79 6.53
CA GLU A 533 -24.85 14.96 7.31
C GLU A 533 -23.81 14.33 6.32
N ILE A 534 -23.17 13.22 6.66
CA ILE A 534 -21.75 13.18 7.03
C ILE A 534 -21.02 11.97 6.42
N PHE A 535 -19.92 12.20 5.71
CA PHE A 535 -18.86 11.20 5.50
C PHE A 535 -17.57 11.82 6.00
N TYR A 536 -16.76 11.07 6.74
CA TYR A 536 -15.41 11.54 7.10
C TYR A 536 -14.34 10.79 6.32
N GLU A 537 -14.55 9.52 5.98
CA GLU A 537 -13.53 8.71 5.33
C GLU A 537 -14.15 7.66 4.42
N ILE A 538 -13.47 7.39 3.31
CA ILE A 538 -13.76 6.34 2.33
C ILE A 538 -12.51 5.49 2.17
N ASN A 539 -12.66 4.17 2.15
CA ASN A 539 -11.62 3.23 1.75
C ASN A 539 -12.19 2.30 0.66
N VAL A 540 -11.36 1.95 -0.32
CA VAL A 540 -11.73 1.09 -1.45
C VAL A 540 -10.91 -0.18 -1.37
N THR A 541 -11.56 -1.30 -1.63
CA THR A 541 -10.93 -2.62 -1.75
C THR A 541 -11.28 -3.18 -3.13
N GLU A 542 -10.93 -4.43 -3.42
CA GLU A 542 -11.21 -5.04 -4.72
C GLU A 542 -12.70 -4.95 -5.10
N ASP A 543 -13.60 -5.35 -4.20
CA ASP A 543 -15.03 -5.42 -4.50
C ASP A 543 -15.87 -4.31 -3.85
N TRP A 544 -15.34 -3.68 -2.80
CA TRP A 544 -16.14 -2.86 -1.90
C TRP A 544 -15.61 -1.44 -1.75
N VAL A 545 -16.56 -0.51 -1.63
CA VAL A 545 -16.33 0.84 -1.12
C VAL A 545 -16.83 0.89 0.31
N TYR A 546 -15.91 1.01 1.24
CA TYR A 546 -16.16 1.18 2.67
C TYR A 546 -16.37 2.66 2.98
N TYR A 547 -17.27 2.95 3.91
CA TYR A 547 -17.55 4.31 4.35
C TYR A 547 -17.79 4.34 5.85
N ARG A 548 -17.36 5.44 6.50
CA ARG A 548 -17.72 5.69 7.89
C ARG A 548 -18.24 7.11 8.16
N MET A 549 -19.28 7.17 8.99
CA MET A 549 -19.89 8.42 9.44
C MET A 549 -19.41 8.80 10.85
N LYS A 550 -19.19 10.10 11.10
CA LYS A 550 -18.90 10.64 12.44
C LYS A 550 -19.83 11.83 12.71
N SER A 551 -20.96 11.63 13.39
CA SER A 551 -21.95 12.70 13.62
C SER A 551 -21.30 14.00 14.17
N GLY A 552 -21.32 15.08 13.41
CA GLY A 552 -20.89 16.41 13.82
C GLY A 552 -22.08 17.16 14.39
N GLN A 553 -22.00 17.53 15.66
CA GLN A 553 -22.98 18.31 16.44
C GLN A 553 -24.41 17.72 16.56
N ASN A 554 -24.79 17.44 17.81
CA ASN A 554 -26.11 17.05 18.30
C ASN A 554 -26.56 15.59 18.12
N SER A 555 -26.27 14.80 19.16
CA SER A 555 -27.14 13.74 19.74
C SER A 555 -27.28 12.36 19.10
N LEU A 556 -26.70 12.05 17.93
CA LEU A 556 -26.68 10.67 17.41
C LEU A 556 -25.30 10.02 17.58
N LYS A 557 -25.04 9.52 18.80
CA LYS A 557 -23.78 8.90 19.25
C LYS A 557 -23.48 7.52 18.64
N LYS A 558 -23.45 7.35 17.32
CA LYS A 558 -22.91 6.11 16.72
C LYS A 558 -22.06 6.44 15.49
N GLN A 559 -20.81 5.99 15.52
CA GLN A 559 -20.06 5.82 14.27
C GLN A 559 -20.81 4.73 13.50
N GLU A 560 -21.00 4.86 12.20
CA GLU A 560 -21.53 3.75 11.40
C GLU A 560 -20.45 3.37 10.40
N LEU A 561 -20.10 2.09 10.36
CA LEU A 561 -19.22 1.50 9.37
C LEU A 561 -20.07 0.64 8.45
N GLY A 562 -20.09 0.98 7.18
CA GLY A 562 -20.75 0.18 6.15
C GLY A 562 -19.87 0.01 4.93
N ARG A 563 -20.33 -0.84 4.03
CA ARG A 563 -19.75 -1.04 2.71
C ARG A 563 -20.83 -1.20 1.66
N ILE A 564 -20.55 -0.73 0.46
CA ILE A 564 -21.37 -0.96 -0.73
C ILE A 564 -20.47 -1.53 -1.82
N SER A 565 -20.96 -2.54 -2.53
CA SER A 565 -20.20 -3.14 -3.63
C SER A 565 -19.98 -2.09 -4.72
N LYS A 566 -18.86 -2.16 -5.45
CA LYS A 566 -18.57 -1.22 -6.55
C LYS A 566 -19.64 -1.25 -7.65
N ASP A 567 -20.29 -2.40 -7.82
CA ASP A 567 -21.44 -2.56 -8.71
C ASP A 567 -22.75 -1.96 -8.14
N GLY A 568 -22.76 -1.52 -6.89
CA GLY A 568 -23.89 -0.89 -6.21
C GLY A 568 -25.06 -1.82 -5.91
N THR A 569 -24.92 -3.13 -6.12
CA THR A 569 -26.01 -4.11 -5.96
C THR A 569 -26.16 -4.62 -4.54
N LYS A 570 -25.10 -4.51 -3.72
CA LYS A 570 -25.06 -5.01 -2.34
C LYS A 570 -24.57 -3.93 -1.40
N GLN A 571 -25.30 -3.74 -0.30
CA GLN A 571 -24.92 -2.81 0.76
C GLN A 571 -25.04 -3.52 2.11
N GLU A 572 -24.05 -3.32 2.97
CA GLU A 572 -23.96 -3.96 4.26
C GLU A 572 -23.55 -2.96 5.34
N PHE A 573 -24.22 -3.04 6.49
CA PHE A 573 -23.81 -2.35 7.70
C PHE A 573 -22.98 -3.31 8.55
N LEU A 574 -21.71 -2.98 8.71
CA LEU A 574 -20.75 -3.80 9.44
C LEU A 574 -20.80 -3.47 10.94
N TYR A 575 -21.02 -2.19 11.27
CA TYR A 575 -21.18 -1.73 12.65
C TYR A 575 -22.06 -0.49 12.73
N GLY A 576 -22.97 -0.45 13.72
CA GLY A 576 -24.07 0.52 13.81
C GLY A 576 -25.39 -0.24 13.95
N ASN A 577 -26.43 0.36 14.55
CA ASN A 577 -27.77 -0.28 14.63
C ASN A 577 -28.70 0.28 13.58
#